data_AF-A0A822G3Q5-F1
#
_entry.id   AF-A0A822G3Q5-F1
#
_cell.length_a   1.000
_cell.length_b   1.000
_cell.length_c   1.000
_cell.angle_alpha   90.00
_cell.angle_beta   90.00
_cell.angle_gamma   90.00
#
_symmetry.space_group_name_H-M   'P 1'
#
loop_
_entity.id
_entity.type
_entity.pdbx_description
1 polymer ?
#
loop_
_entity_poly.entity_id
_entity_poly.type
_entity_poly.pdbx_seq_one_letter_code
_entity_poly.pdbx_strand_id
1 'polypeptide(L)' 'MRNIKNAIVDNTNLSQQSIGFKVIKTFVQIFQALWNNSSNTTSKLLYDFKSIISNLNKQYLGNEQNDAQEFLLFLMNTIH' A
#
# COMPACT_ATOMS: atom_id res chain seq x y z
N MET A 1 16.97 -30.39 6.85
CA MET A 1 17.59 -29.18 6.26
C MET A 1 16.52 -28.46 5.44
N ARG A 2 16.09 -27.25 5.84
CA ARG A 2 15.10 -26.47 5.06
C ARG A 2 15.76 -26.04 3.75
N ASN A 3 15.12 -26.36 2.62
CA ASN A 3 15.60 -26.04 1.28
C ASN A 3 15.66 -24.51 1.10
N ILE A 4 16.80 -23.98 0.68
CA ILE A 4 17.05 -22.53 0.57
C ILE A 4 15.99 -21.85 -0.33
N LYS A 5 15.48 -22.56 -1.34
CA LYS A 5 14.39 -22.08 -2.20
C LYS A 5 13.09 -21.80 -1.42
N ASN A 6 12.77 -22.62 -0.43
CA ASN A 6 11.55 -22.45 0.39
C ASN A 6 11.71 -21.27 1.37
N ALA A 7 12.91 -21.09 1.94
CA ALA A 7 13.20 -19.97 2.84
C ALA A 7 13.12 -18.59 2.16
N ILE A 8 13.45 -18.50 0.87
CA ILE A 8 13.33 -17.26 0.09
C ILE A 8 11.85 -16.94 -0.18
N VAL A 9 11.06 -17.95 -0.58
CA VAL A 9 9.62 -17.80 -0.85
C VAL A 9 8.84 -17.43 0.42
N ASP A 10 9.18 -18.04 1.55
CA ASP A 10 8.56 -17.72 2.84
C ASP A 10 8.85 -16.27 3.27
N ASN A 11 10.08 -15.78 3.06
CA ASN A 11 10.47 -14.40 3.36
C ASN A 11 9.85 -13.37 2.42
N THR A 12 9.65 -13.70 1.13
CA THR A 12 8.93 -12.82 0.21
C THR A 12 7.46 -12.72 0.58
N ASN A 13 6.83 -13.81 1.02
CA ASN A 13 5.43 -13.79 1.46
C ASN A 13 5.25 -12.99 2.76
N LEU A 14 6.18 -13.12 3.72
CA LEU A 14 6.20 -12.33 4.95
C LEU A 14 6.38 -10.83 4.69
N SER A 15 7.23 -10.45 3.74
CA SER A 15 7.44 -9.04 3.38
C SER A 15 6.23 -8.46 2.63
N GLN A 16 5.61 -9.23 1.73
CA GLN A 16 4.38 -8.83 1.05
C GLN A 16 3.21 -8.66 2.01
N GLN A 17 3.04 -9.56 2.97
CA GLN A 17 1.99 -9.48 4.00
C GLN A 17 2.22 -8.30 4.95
N SER A 18 3.49 -8.04 5.33
CA SER A 18 3.88 -6.86 6.11
C SER A 18 3.53 -5.55 5.40
N ILE A 19 3.71 -5.48 4.08
CA ILE A 19 3.44 -4.28 3.29
C ILE A 19 1.93 -4.11 3.05
N GLY A 20 1.19 -5.18 2.77
CA GLY A 20 -0.28 -5.14 2.70
C GLY A 20 -0.91 -4.60 3.99
N PHE A 21 -0.41 -5.03 5.15
CA PHE A 21 -0.83 -4.48 6.44
C PHE A 21 -0.58 -2.97 6.57
N LYS A 22 0.56 -2.47 6.05
CA LYS A 22 0.86 -1.03 6.03
C LYS A 22 -0.12 -0.27 5.14
N VAL A 23 -0.47 -0.80 3.96
CA VAL A 23 -1.48 -0.21 3.06
C VAL A 23 -2.82 -0.09 3.77
N ILE A 24 -3.31 -1.18 4.37
CA ILE A 24 -4.59 -1.20 5.10
C ILE A 24 -4.57 -0.19 6.25
N LYS A 25 -3.51 -0.20 7.07
CA LYS A 25 -3.39 0.70 8.21
C LYS A 25 -3.44 2.17 7.79
N THR A 26 -2.65 2.57 6.80
CA THR A 26 -2.62 3.96 6.32
C THR A 26 -3.93 4.33 5.65
N PHE A 27 -4.55 3.41 4.90
CA PHE A 27 -5.87 3.62 4.29
C PHE A 27 -6.93 3.93 5.36
N VAL A 28 -7.02 3.13 6.43
CA VAL A 28 -7.94 3.39 7.56
C VAL A 28 -7.67 4.75 8.21
N GLN A 29 -6.39 5.10 8.42
CA GLN A 29 -6.02 6.39 9.02
C GLN A 29 -6.46 7.57 8.15
N ILE A 30 -6.38 7.46 6.82
CA ILE A 30 -6.86 8.49 5.89
C ILE A 30 -8.36 8.70 6.07
N PHE A 31 -9.16 7.62 6.08
CA PHE A 31 -10.60 7.71 6.28
C PHE A 31 -10.97 8.34 7.63
N GLN A 32 -10.27 7.96 8.70
CA GLN A 32 -10.45 8.57 10.02
C GLN A 32 -10.12 10.06 10.02
N ALA A 33 -9.02 10.47 9.37
CA ALA A 33 -8.61 11.87 9.29
C ALA A 33 -9.59 12.71 8.46
N LEU A 34 -10.08 12.18 7.33
CA LEU A 34 -11.12 12.77 6.50
C LEU A 34 -12.42 12.94 7.29
N TRP A 35 -12.86 11.88 7.98
CA TRP A 35 -14.09 11.90 8.78
C TRP A 35 -14.05 12.95 9.90
N ASN A 36 -12.87 13.19 10.47
CA ASN A 36 -12.64 14.16 11.53
C ASN A 36 -12.27 15.57 11.01
N ASN A 37 -12.36 15.83 9.70
CA ASN A 37 -12.00 17.11 9.07
C ASN A 37 -10.57 17.61 9.36
N SER A 38 -9.62 16.69 9.58
CA SER A 38 -8.22 17.02 9.91
C SER A 38 -7.37 17.15 8.65
N SER A 39 -7.52 18.26 7.93
CA SER A 39 -6.90 18.50 6.61
C SER A 39 -5.37 18.29 6.59
N ASN A 40 -4.64 18.87 7.55
CA ASN A 40 -3.18 18.73 7.64
C ASN A 40 -2.74 17.27 7.84
N THR A 41 -3.48 16.51 8.67
CA THR A 41 -3.21 15.09 8.91
C THR A 41 -3.49 14.27 7.66
N THR A 42 -4.60 14.55 6.98
CA THR A 42 -4.99 13.90 5.72
C THR A 42 -3.90 14.06 4.66
N SER A 43 -3.40 15.28 4.43
CA SER A 43 -2.35 15.53 3.43
C SER A 43 -1.10 14.70 3.70
N LYS A 44 -0.62 14.67 4.95
CA LYS A 44 0.53 13.84 5.33
C LYS A 44 0.28 12.35 5.05
N LEU A 45 -0.88 11.84 5.47
CA LEU A 45 -1.21 10.42 5.27
C LEU A 45 -1.34 10.05 3.79
N LEU A 46 -1.83 10.94 2.93
CA LEU A 46 -1.89 10.72 1.49
C LEU A 46 -0.49 10.63 0.85
N TYR A 47 0.46 11.46 1.30
CA TYR A 47 1.86 11.35 0.86
C TYR A 47 2.49 10.02 1.30
N ASP A 48 2.30 9.64 2.56
CA ASP A 48 2.79 8.37 3.10
C ASP A 48 2.19 7.18 2.32
N PHE A 49 0.88 7.24 2.04
CA PHE A 49 0.16 6.23 1.26
C PHE A 49 0.69 6.09 -0.17
N LYS A 50 0.89 7.22 -0.87
CA LYS A 50 1.49 7.22 -2.22
C LYS A 50 2.88 6.57 -2.21
N SER A 51 3.70 6.86 -1.21
CA SER A 51 5.02 6.24 -1.05
C SER A 51 4.91 4.72 -0.88
N ILE A 52 4.03 4.23 -0.01
CA ILE A 52 3.82 2.79 0.21
C ILE A 52 3.36 2.11 -1.09
N ILE A 53 2.38 2.69 -1.79
CA ILE A 53 1.85 2.14 -3.04
C ILE A 53 2.92 2.09 -4.13
N SER A 54 3.73 3.15 -4.27
CA SER A 54 4.79 3.20 -5.28
C SER A 54 5.87 2.13 -5.08
N ASN A 55 6.11 1.73 -3.83
CA ASN A 55 7.03 0.63 -3.51
C ASN A 55 6.45 -0.75 -3.86
N LEU A 56 5.13 -0.89 -3.89
CA LEU A 56 4.43 -2.13 -4.26
C LEU A 56 4.26 -2.28 -5.76
N ASN A 57 3.88 -1.20 -6.44
CA ASN A 57 3.70 -1.18 -7.88
C ASN A 57 4.34 0.08 -8.47
N LYS A 58 5.38 -0.14 -9.29
CA LYS A 58 6.16 0.92 -9.93
C LYS A 58 5.34 1.78 -10.89
N GLN A 59 4.20 1.30 -11.39
CA GLN A 59 3.25 2.09 -12.18
C GLN A 59 2.87 3.39 -11.47
N TYR A 60 2.74 3.35 -10.14
CA TYR A 60 2.34 4.49 -9.33
C TYR A 60 3.54 5.23 -8.71
N LEU A 61 4.76 5.09 -9.23
CA LEU A 61 5.93 5.81 -8.72
C LEU A 61 5.93 7.28 -9.17
N GLY A 62 5.61 7.54 -10.43
CA GLY A 62 5.62 8.87 -11.02
C GLY A 62 4.46 9.77 -10.57
N ASN A 63 4.39 10.93 -11.23
CA ASN A 63 3.30 11.91 -11.10
C ASN A 63 2.38 11.91 -12.33
N GLU A 64 2.55 10.94 -13.23
CA GLU A 64 1.70 10.78 -14.40
C GLU A 64 0.27 10.44 -14.00
N GLN A 65 -0.69 10.85 -14.83
CA GLN A 65 -2.08 10.41 -14.68
C GLN A 65 -2.17 8.90 -14.88
N ASN A 66 -2.95 8.25 -14.04
CA ASN A 66 -3.15 6.80 -14.06
C ASN A 66 -4.65 6.49 -14.19
N ASP A 67 -4.94 5.32 -14.73
CA ASP A 67 -6.31 4.81 -14.78
C ASP A 67 -6.81 4.48 -13.36
N ALA A 68 -7.93 5.09 -12.97
CA ALA A 68 -8.53 4.91 -11.65
C ALA A 68 -9.09 3.49 -11.44
N GLN A 69 -9.54 2.82 -12.50
CA GLN A 69 -10.04 1.44 -12.44
C GLN A 69 -8.90 0.47 -12.16
N GLU A 70 -7.76 0.63 -12.86
CA GLU A 70 -6.57 -0.20 -12.61
C GLU A 70 -6.07 -0.02 -11.18
N PHE A 71 -6.04 1.23 -10.71
CA PHE A 71 -5.69 1.54 -9.32
C PHE A 71 -6.63 0.90 -8.31
N LEU A 72 -7.95 0.94 -8.55
CA LEU A 72 -8.93 0.34 -7.68
C LEU A 72 -8.75 -1.19 -7.60
N LEU A 73 -8.53 -1.85 -8.74
CA LEU A 73 -8.28 -3.29 -8.78
C LEU A 73 -7.02 -3.67 -7.99
N PHE A 74 -5.93 -2.93 -8.20
CA PHE A 74 -4.70 -3.08 -7.41
C PHE A 74 -4.94 -2.93 -5.91
N LEU A 75 -5.67 -1.89 -5.52
CA LEU A 75 -5.95 -1.60 -4.12
C LEU A 75 -6.79 -2.72 -3.47
N MET A 76 -7.84 -3.18 -4.14
CA MET A 76 -8.69 -4.27 -3.64
C MET A 76 -7.91 -5.56 -3.47
N ASN A 77 -7.05 -5.92 -4.44
CA ASN A 77 -6.20 -7.11 -4.35
C ASN A 77 -5.12 -7.01 -3.25
N THR A 78 -4.74 -5.79 -2.86
CA THR A 78 -3.74 -5.57 -1.80
C THR A 78 -4.37 -5.60 -0.41
N ILE A 79 -5.67 -5.26 -0.30
CA ILE A 79 -6.42 -5.23 0.95
C ILE A 79 -7.07 -6.58 1.28
N HIS A 80 -7.51 -7.33 0.26
CA HIS A 80 -8.13 -8.65 0.39
C HIS A 80 -7.13 -9.74 0.79
#